data_AF-A6G0M9-F1
#
_entry.id   AF-A6G0M9-F1
#
_cell.length_a   1.000
_cell.length_b   1.000
_cell.length_c   1.000
_cell.angle_alpha   90.00
_cell.angle_beta   90.00
_cell.angle_gamma   90.00
#
_symmetry.space_group_name_H-M   'P 1'
#
loop_
_entity.id
_entity.type
_entity.pdbx_description
1 polymer ?
#
loop_
_entity_poly.entity_id
_entity_poly.type
_entity_poly.pdbx_seq_one_letter_code
_entity_poly.pdbx_strand_id
1 'polypeptide(L)'
;MAESLAMTWNPARTISLIAAFCGMALGPLALGACSEEPAVLEGCECIPVEFGPGEPAQPSCEEALCPTVVASEGSEGSGPFVVDEDALSCALDALAQRTPGWIAWSWTGLEGQYTDLGYVRIRSDGSAVRRDWGQEDLSLVVNAAVFGELSEAASYADCLDEAEAEARFDCMRRELASVSQTCNYGWLDEGV
;
A
#
# COMPACT_ATOMS: atom_id res chain seq x y z
N MET A 1 7.38 -3.48 -35.76
CA MET A 1 6.19 -4.35 -35.62
C MET A 1 6.02 -4.53 -34.13
N ALA A 2 5.20 -3.68 -33.51
CA ALA A 2 5.01 -3.65 -32.06
C ALA A 2 3.80 -4.51 -31.71
N GLU A 3 4.04 -5.62 -31.00
CA GLU A 3 2.99 -6.44 -30.41
C GLU A 3 2.47 -5.73 -29.15
N SER A 4 1.21 -5.31 -29.22
CA SER A 4 0.46 -4.77 -28.10
C SER A 4 0.13 -5.90 -27.13
N LEU A 5 0.74 -5.88 -25.94
CA LEU A 5 0.38 -6.76 -24.84
C LEU A 5 -0.78 -6.12 -24.06
N ALA A 6 -2.00 -6.50 -24.43
CA ALA A 6 -3.17 -6.24 -23.61
C ALA A 6 -3.04 -7.04 -22.30
N MET A 7 -2.82 -6.35 -21.19
CA MET A 7 -3.00 -6.91 -19.85
C MET A 7 -4.49 -7.15 -19.62
N THR A 8 -4.90 -8.41 -19.77
CA THR A 8 -6.24 -8.87 -19.40
C THR A 8 -6.34 -8.94 -17.88
N TRP A 9 -7.04 -7.97 -17.28
CA TRP A 9 -7.49 -7.98 -15.89
C TRP A 9 -8.47 -9.16 -15.67
N ASN A 10 -8.22 -10.00 -14.66
CA ASN A 10 -9.07 -11.16 -14.34
C ASN A 10 -9.69 -11.01 -12.94
N PRO A 11 -10.93 -10.47 -12.82
CA PRO A 11 -11.62 -10.34 -11.54
C PRO A 11 -12.37 -11.64 -11.22
N ALA A 12 -11.63 -12.68 -10.85
CA ALA A 12 -12.23 -13.93 -10.39
C ALA A 12 -11.51 -14.46 -9.14
N ARG A 13 -11.67 -13.75 -8.01
CA ARG A 13 -11.49 -14.35 -6.68
C ARG A 13 -12.78 -14.20 -5.89
N THR A 14 -13.40 -15.37 -5.73
CA THR A 14 -14.59 -15.73 -4.97
C THR A 14 -14.75 -14.94 -3.67
N ILE A 15 -15.79 -14.12 -3.62
CA ILE A 15 -16.33 -13.49 -2.40
C ILE A 15 -16.84 -14.61 -1.49
N SER A 16 -16.13 -14.89 -0.40
CA SER A 16 -16.72 -15.63 0.73
C SER A 16 -17.57 -14.66 1.55
N LEU A 17 -18.86 -14.63 1.25
CA LEU A 17 -19.87 -14.00 2.11
C LEU A 17 -19.92 -14.76 3.44
N ILE A 18 -19.30 -14.21 4.49
CA ILE A 18 -19.60 -14.62 5.87
C ILE A 18 -20.98 -14.04 6.18
N ALA A 19 -22.02 -14.85 5.98
CA ALA A 19 -23.35 -14.56 6.48
C ALA A 19 -23.35 -14.74 8.01
N ALA A 20 -23.29 -13.64 8.75
CA ALA A 20 -23.55 -13.65 10.18
C ALA A 20 -25.03 -13.99 10.41
N PHE A 21 -25.30 -15.25 10.76
CA PHE A 21 -26.63 -15.70 11.18
C PHE A 21 -26.94 -15.09 12.55
N CYS A 22 -27.66 -13.97 12.55
CA CYS A 22 -28.29 -13.45 13.76
C CYS A 22 -29.42 -14.41 14.14
N GLY A 23 -29.22 -15.17 15.22
CA GLY A 23 -30.17 -16.17 15.70
C GLY A 23 -31.52 -15.52 16.01
N MET A 24 -32.57 -15.98 15.34
CA MET A 24 -33.95 -15.59 15.63
C MET A 24 -34.35 -16.10 17.03
N ALA A 25 -34.11 -15.30 18.06
CA ALA A 25 -34.78 -15.45 19.34
C ALA A 25 -36.17 -14.81 19.24
N LEU A 26 -37.19 -15.64 19.03
CA LEU A 26 -38.60 -15.27 19.14
C LEU A 26 -38.93 -14.94 20.61
N GLY A 27 -38.77 -13.67 20.99
CA GLY A 27 -39.20 -13.14 22.27
C GLY A 27 -39.54 -11.65 22.15
N PRO A 28 -40.72 -11.20 22.59
CA PRO A 28 -41.07 -9.79 22.54
C PRO A 28 -40.32 -9.05 23.67
N LEU A 29 -39.82 -7.85 23.35
CA LEU A 29 -39.23 -6.87 24.27
C LEU A 29 -37.73 -7.02 24.58
N ALA A 30 -36.89 -6.80 23.56
CA ALA A 30 -35.64 -6.07 23.74
C ALA A 30 -35.25 -5.42 22.40
N LEU A 31 -35.56 -4.14 22.23
CA LEU A 31 -34.95 -3.28 21.20
C LEU A 31 -33.48 -3.01 21.60
N GLY A 32 -32.67 -4.06 21.63
CA GLY A 32 -31.22 -3.94 21.69
C GLY A 32 -30.73 -3.72 20.27
N ALA A 33 -30.41 -2.48 19.93
CA ALA A 33 -29.75 -2.16 18.67
C ALA A 33 -28.49 -3.02 18.55
N CYS A 34 -28.42 -3.87 17.53
CA CYS A 34 -27.18 -4.49 17.10
C CYS A 34 -26.32 -3.37 16.48
N SER A 35 -25.66 -2.57 17.33
CA SER A 35 -24.48 -1.83 16.89
C SER A 35 -23.36 -2.86 16.82
N GLU A 36 -23.30 -3.57 15.70
CA GLU A 36 -22.08 -4.27 15.31
C GLU A 36 -21.11 -3.17 14.88
N GLU A 37 -20.37 -2.61 15.84
CA GLU A 37 -19.12 -1.93 15.50
C GLU A 37 -18.30 -2.93 14.68
N PRO A 38 -17.84 -2.56 13.48
CA PRO A 38 -17.07 -3.47 12.65
C PRO A 38 -15.88 -3.95 13.48
N ALA A 39 -15.74 -5.26 13.65
CA ALA A 39 -14.61 -5.84 14.35
C ALA A 39 -13.35 -5.33 13.66
N VAL A 40 -12.55 -4.54 14.39
CA VAL A 40 -11.26 -4.08 13.88
C VAL A 40 -10.42 -5.33 13.67
N LEU A 41 -10.03 -5.58 12.42
CA LEU A 41 -9.20 -6.71 12.06
C LEU A 41 -7.83 -6.53 12.73
N GLU A 42 -7.36 -7.55 13.42
CA GLU A 42 -6.08 -7.53 14.13
C GLU A 42 -4.95 -7.12 13.16
N GLY A 43 -4.14 -6.14 13.53
CA GLY A 43 -3.06 -5.57 12.72
C GLY A 43 -3.45 -4.40 11.80
N CYS A 44 -4.75 -4.13 11.65
CA CYS A 44 -5.30 -3.04 10.83
C CYS A 44 -5.76 -1.82 11.63
N GLU A 45 -5.57 -1.80 12.95
CA GLU A 45 -6.13 -0.79 13.86
C GLU A 45 -5.71 0.64 13.54
N CYS A 46 -4.56 0.77 12.88
CA CYS A 46 -3.92 2.03 12.56
C CYS A 46 -4.18 2.51 11.14
N ILE A 47 -4.99 1.76 10.37
CA ILE A 47 -5.31 2.08 8.99
C ILE A 47 -6.71 2.70 8.97
N PRO A 48 -6.84 4.01 8.68
CA PRO A 48 -8.14 4.66 8.61
C PRO A 48 -9.07 3.93 7.64
N VAL A 49 -10.30 3.66 8.08
CA VAL A 49 -11.31 3.10 7.20
C VAL A 49 -11.93 4.23 6.41
N GLU A 50 -11.44 4.40 5.18
CA GLU A 50 -11.87 5.46 4.28
C GLU A 50 -12.48 4.88 3.00
N PHE A 51 -13.43 5.62 2.46
CA PHE A 51 -14.05 5.40 1.16
C PHE A 51 -14.43 6.77 0.60
N GLY A 52 -13.96 7.13 -0.59
CA GLY A 52 -14.34 8.39 -1.21
C GLY A 52 -13.21 9.06 -1.97
N PRO A 53 -13.43 10.28 -2.47
CA PRO A 53 -12.48 10.96 -3.33
C PRO A 53 -11.19 11.36 -2.58
N GLY A 54 -10.09 11.45 -3.32
CA GLY A 54 -8.79 11.89 -2.81
C GLY A 54 -7.89 10.78 -2.27
N GLU A 55 -6.67 11.19 -1.92
CA GLU A 55 -5.60 10.31 -1.45
C GLU A 55 -5.96 9.63 -0.13
N PRO A 56 -5.56 8.37 0.07
CA PRO A 56 -5.76 7.69 1.34
C PRO A 56 -4.95 8.38 2.45
N ALA A 57 -5.52 8.40 3.65
CA ALA A 57 -4.79 8.86 4.83
C ALA A 57 -3.60 7.94 5.16
N GLN A 58 -2.57 8.55 5.73
CA GLN A 58 -1.43 7.85 6.30
C GLN A 58 -1.84 7.04 7.55
N PRO A 59 -1.05 6.03 7.94
CA PRO A 59 -1.28 5.31 9.19
C PRO A 59 -1.34 6.27 10.39
N SER A 60 -2.34 6.08 11.26
CA SER A 60 -2.54 6.93 12.44
C SER A 60 -1.64 6.59 13.62
N CYS A 61 -0.95 5.45 13.54
CA CYS A 61 0.00 4.99 14.54
C CYS A 61 1.42 5.07 14.01
N GLU A 62 2.35 5.30 14.95
CA GLU A 62 3.78 5.42 14.71
C GLU A 62 4.15 6.61 13.82
N GLU A 63 5.42 7.00 13.90
CA GLU A 63 5.94 8.12 13.12
C GLU A 63 6.59 7.60 11.83
N ALA A 64 6.72 8.49 10.85
CA ALA A 64 7.53 8.23 9.68
C ALA A 64 8.98 7.98 10.11
N LEU A 65 9.57 6.89 9.65
CA LEU A 65 10.95 6.51 9.99
C LEU A 65 11.97 7.32 9.18
N CYS A 66 11.61 7.65 7.96
CA CYS A 66 12.45 8.30 6.97
C CYS A 66 11.65 9.42 6.27
N PRO A 67 12.33 10.41 5.66
CA PRO A 67 11.69 11.25 4.66
C PRO A 67 11.04 10.40 3.57
N THR A 68 9.96 10.90 2.96
CA THR A 68 9.34 10.24 1.81
C THR A 68 10.38 10.06 0.70
N VAL A 69 10.51 8.84 0.18
CA VAL A 69 11.41 8.56 -0.93
C VAL A 69 10.80 9.12 -2.21
N VAL A 70 11.36 10.21 -2.72
CA VAL A 70 10.89 10.86 -3.95
C VAL A 70 11.76 10.40 -5.12
N ALA A 71 11.12 9.86 -6.15
CA ALA A 71 11.75 9.42 -7.38
C ALA A 71 11.04 10.00 -8.61
N SER A 72 11.75 10.10 -9.72
CA SER A 72 11.14 10.49 -10.99
C SER A 72 11.89 9.90 -12.18
N GLU A 73 11.15 9.59 -13.24
CA GLU A 73 11.77 9.47 -14.57
C GLU A 73 12.31 10.83 -14.99
N GLY A 74 13.43 10.85 -15.70
CA GLY A 74 13.97 12.11 -16.20
C GLY A 74 13.00 12.77 -17.20
N SER A 75 13.08 14.10 -17.30
CA SER A 75 12.19 14.89 -18.17
C SER A 75 12.17 14.37 -19.61
N GLU A 76 10.97 14.33 -20.22
CA GLU A 76 10.75 13.97 -21.64
C GLU A 76 11.16 12.53 -22.02
N GLY A 77 10.95 11.56 -21.10
CA GLY A 77 11.15 10.12 -21.37
C GLY A 77 12.57 9.72 -21.77
N SER A 78 13.54 10.61 -21.58
CA SER A 78 14.91 10.48 -22.07
C SER A 78 15.97 10.92 -21.07
N GLY A 79 15.56 11.47 -19.92
CA GLY A 79 16.47 11.77 -18.82
C GLY A 79 16.72 10.56 -17.91
N PRO A 80 17.80 10.58 -17.13
CA PRO A 80 18.10 9.52 -16.18
C PRO A 80 17.04 9.46 -15.07
N PHE A 81 16.82 8.27 -14.52
CA PHE A 81 16.07 8.09 -13.28
C PHE A 81 16.75 8.89 -12.15
N VAL A 82 15.96 9.62 -11.36
CA VAL A 82 16.44 10.40 -10.22
C VAL A 82 15.68 9.96 -8.98
N VAL A 83 16.39 9.80 -7.86
CA VAL A 83 15.81 9.50 -6.56
C VAL A 83 16.61 10.20 -5.46
N ASP A 84 15.94 10.54 -4.37
CA ASP A 84 16.62 10.92 -3.12
C ASP A 84 17.32 9.69 -2.51
N GLU A 85 18.62 9.57 -2.75
CA GLU A 85 19.47 8.46 -2.31
C GLU A 85 19.54 8.33 -0.78
N ASP A 86 19.49 9.44 -0.04
CA ASP A 86 19.55 9.42 1.43
C ASP A 86 18.22 8.89 2.00
N ALA A 87 17.09 9.35 1.44
CA ALA A 87 15.77 8.84 1.82
C ALA A 87 15.63 7.35 1.45
N LEU A 88 16.09 6.95 0.26
CA LEU A 88 16.05 5.56 -0.20
C LEU A 88 16.90 4.63 0.68
N SER A 89 18.13 5.03 1.03
CA SER A 89 18.99 4.25 1.92
C SER A 89 18.35 4.09 3.29
N CYS A 90 17.81 5.17 3.87
CA CYS A 90 17.09 5.12 5.15
C CYS A 90 15.92 4.12 5.10
N ALA A 91 15.10 4.20 4.05
CA ALA A 91 13.95 3.33 3.86
C ALA A 91 14.35 1.85 3.78
N LEU A 92 15.36 1.53 2.95
CA LEU A 92 15.86 0.17 2.80
C LEU A 92 16.48 -0.36 4.10
N ASP A 93 17.24 0.47 4.83
CA ASP A 93 17.81 0.10 6.13
C ASP A 93 16.71 -0.22 7.15
N ALA A 94 15.66 0.61 7.23
CA ALA A 94 14.53 0.40 8.12
C ALA A 94 13.76 -0.88 7.78
N LEU A 95 13.58 -1.20 6.49
CA LEU A 95 12.97 -2.45 6.03
C LEU A 95 13.83 -3.67 6.38
N ALA A 96 15.14 -3.59 6.12
CA ALA A 96 16.07 -4.67 6.46
C ALA A 96 16.12 -4.94 7.97
N GLN A 97 16.07 -3.89 8.79
CA GLN A 97 16.07 -3.99 10.25
C GLN A 97 14.69 -4.28 10.85
N ARG A 98 13.63 -4.25 10.04
CA ARG A 98 12.22 -4.33 10.48
C ARG A 98 11.92 -3.33 11.61
N THR A 99 12.44 -2.11 11.47
CA THR A 99 12.22 -1.05 12.46
C THR A 99 10.74 -0.67 12.50
N PRO A 100 10.06 -0.71 13.67
CA PRO A 100 8.64 -0.37 13.73
C PRO A 100 8.40 1.11 13.43
N GLY A 101 7.42 1.40 12.58
CA GLY A 101 7.13 2.73 12.05
C GLY A 101 6.67 2.63 10.60
N TRP A 102 6.64 3.74 9.87
CA TRP A 102 6.26 3.68 8.46
C TRP A 102 7.20 4.45 7.52
N ILE A 103 7.19 4.01 6.27
CA ILE A 103 7.99 4.55 5.17
C ILE A 103 7.02 4.85 4.04
N ALA A 104 7.22 5.95 3.32
CA ALA A 104 6.44 6.29 2.15
C ALA A 104 7.32 6.60 0.94
N TRP A 105 6.72 6.51 -0.23
CA TRP A 105 7.34 6.86 -1.49
C TRP A 105 6.40 7.68 -2.37
N SER A 106 7.01 8.38 -3.32
CA SER A 106 6.35 9.07 -4.42
C SER A 106 7.25 8.95 -5.65
N TRP A 107 6.72 8.36 -6.72
CA TRP A 107 7.39 8.27 -8.00
C TRP A 107 6.58 8.95 -9.07
N THR A 108 7.20 9.86 -9.82
CA THR A 108 6.58 10.54 -10.96
C THR A 108 7.17 10.04 -12.27
N GLY A 109 6.34 9.48 -13.13
CA GLY A 109 6.71 8.96 -14.45
C GLY A 109 5.86 9.54 -15.58
N LEU A 110 6.04 9.02 -16.79
CA LEU A 110 5.27 9.39 -17.98
C LEU A 110 5.27 10.90 -18.25
N GLU A 111 6.44 11.52 -18.16
CA GLU A 111 6.62 12.97 -18.35
C GLU A 111 5.82 13.83 -17.35
N GLY A 112 5.55 13.28 -16.15
CA GLY A 112 4.78 13.96 -15.12
C GLY A 112 3.28 13.68 -15.17
N GLN A 113 2.82 12.82 -16.07
CA GLN A 113 1.39 12.48 -16.20
C GLN A 113 0.94 11.43 -15.19
N TYR A 114 1.87 10.66 -14.62
CA TYR A 114 1.57 9.60 -13.68
C TYR A 114 2.39 9.74 -12.40
N THR A 115 1.73 9.60 -11.25
CA THR A 115 2.38 9.52 -9.95
C THR A 115 1.96 8.24 -9.23
N ASP A 116 2.92 7.38 -8.90
CA ASP A 116 2.77 6.26 -7.98
C ASP A 116 3.13 6.73 -6.57
N LEU A 117 2.24 6.51 -5.61
CA LEU A 117 2.45 6.82 -4.22
C LEU A 117 2.17 5.59 -3.38
N GLY A 118 2.77 5.53 -2.20
CA GLY A 118 2.43 4.47 -1.27
C GLY A 118 3.18 4.55 0.03
N TYR A 119 2.84 3.62 0.91
CA TYR A 119 3.54 3.41 2.16
C TYR A 119 3.58 1.94 2.54
N VAL A 120 4.53 1.66 3.44
CA VAL A 120 4.58 0.43 4.22
C VAL A 120 4.73 0.80 5.69
N ARG A 121 3.81 0.29 6.51
CA ARG A 121 3.86 0.38 7.97
C ARG A 121 4.37 -0.94 8.52
N ILE A 122 5.50 -0.91 9.22
CA ILE A 122 6.16 -2.03 9.85
C ILE A 122 5.74 -2.06 11.32
N ARG A 123 5.23 -3.19 11.78
CA ARG A 123 4.81 -3.39 13.17
C ARG A 123 5.95 -3.97 14.01
N SER A 124 5.80 -3.89 15.33
CA SER A 124 6.75 -4.43 16.30
C SER A 124 6.88 -5.96 16.30
N ASP A 125 5.91 -6.67 15.76
CA ASP A 125 5.94 -8.12 15.56
C ASP A 125 6.61 -8.53 14.24
N GLY A 126 7.04 -7.57 13.41
CA GLY A 126 7.68 -7.80 12.13
C GLY A 126 6.70 -7.99 10.95
N SER A 127 5.40 -7.97 11.20
CA SER A 127 4.36 -7.89 10.17
C SER A 127 4.25 -6.46 9.62
N ALA A 128 3.57 -6.29 8.50
CA ALA A 128 3.40 -4.99 7.88
C ALA A 128 2.03 -4.80 7.23
N VAL A 129 1.65 -3.52 7.10
CA VAL A 129 0.58 -3.09 6.19
C VAL A 129 1.20 -2.32 5.04
N ARG A 130 0.85 -2.67 3.82
CA ARG A 130 1.21 -1.93 2.61
C ARG A 130 -0.03 -1.30 1.98
N ARG A 131 0.12 -0.10 1.45
CA ARG A 131 -0.85 0.51 0.55
C ARG A 131 -0.14 1.32 -0.52
N ASP A 132 -0.66 1.26 -1.74
CA ASP A 132 -0.22 2.07 -2.85
C ASP A 132 -1.42 2.63 -3.64
N TRP A 133 -1.18 3.70 -4.39
CA TRP A 133 -2.15 4.35 -5.25
C TRP A 133 -1.46 5.08 -6.40
N GLY A 134 -2.15 5.13 -7.52
CA GLY A 134 -1.70 5.83 -8.71
C GLY A 134 -2.60 7.03 -9.01
N GLN A 135 -1.99 8.16 -9.34
CA GLN A 135 -2.68 9.31 -9.89
C GLN A 135 -2.27 9.49 -11.35
N GLU A 136 -3.26 9.56 -12.25
CA GLU A 136 -3.07 9.80 -13.68
C GLU A 136 -4.06 10.89 -14.13
N ASP A 137 -3.55 12.01 -14.64
CA ASP A 137 -4.36 13.19 -14.95
C ASP A 137 -5.27 13.63 -13.78
N LEU A 138 -6.59 13.49 -13.92
CA LEU A 138 -7.59 13.78 -12.90
C LEU A 138 -8.08 12.52 -12.16
N SER A 139 -7.63 11.34 -12.60
CA SER A 139 -8.04 10.06 -12.05
C SER A 139 -7.09 9.60 -10.94
N LEU A 140 -7.66 9.01 -9.90
CA LEU A 140 -6.94 8.42 -8.79
C LEU A 140 -7.43 6.99 -8.56
N VAL A 141 -6.51 6.04 -8.61
CA VAL A 141 -6.75 4.63 -8.31
C VAL A 141 -6.05 4.29 -7.02
N VAL A 142 -6.81 4.07 -5.96
CA VAL A 142 -6.28 3.66 -4.66
C VAL A 142 -6.41 2.16 -4.52
N ASN A 143 -5.29 1.45 -4.34
CA ASN A 143 -5.32 0.02 -4.09
C ASN A 143 -5.72 -0.30 -2.64
N ALA A 144 -6.05 -1.56 -2.41
CA ALA A 144 -6.41 -2.03 -1.07
C ALA A 144 -5.20 -1.95 -0.14
N ALA A 145 -5.40 -1.48 1.09
CA ALA A 145 -4.41 -1.63 2.15
C ALA A 145 -4.39 -3.10 2.59
N VAL A 146 -3.24 -3.77 2.45
CA VAL A 146 -3.08 -5.19 2.71
C VAL A 146 -2.13 -5.44 3.87
N PHE A 147 -2.50 -6.38 4.74
CA PHE A 147 -1.68 -6.82 5.86
C PHE A 147 -1.03 -8.16 5.55
N GLY A 148 0.21 -8.32 6.01
CA GLY A 148 0.96 -9.55 5.80
C GLY A 148 2.40 -9.46 6.28
N GLU A 149 3.22 -10.38 5.78
CA GLU A 149 4.63 -10.50 6.18
C GLU A 149 5.54 -9.77 5.19
N LEU A 150 6.50 -9.01 5.72
CA LEU A 150 7.59 -8.47 4.92
C LEU A 150 8.46 -9.59 4.35
N SER A 151 9.06 -9.31 3.20
CA SER A 151 10.14 -10.13 2.66
C SER A 151 11.26 -10.33 3.68
N GLU A 152 12.07 -11.37 3.48
CA GLU A 152 13.19 -11.66 4.36
C GLU A 152 14.12 -10.44 4.44
N ALA A 153 14.67 -10.17 5.62
CA ALA A 153 15.57 -9.02 5.84
C ALA A 153 16.74 -9.01 4.84
N ALA A 154 17.27 -10.19 4.51
CA ALA A 154 18.33 -10.35 3.52
C ALA A 154 17.93 -9.82 2.13
N SER A 155 16.66 -9.97 1.73
CA SER A 155 16.19 -9.45 0.44
C SER A 155 16.25 -7.93 0.34
N TYR A 156 16.07 -7.22 1.46
CA TYR A 156 16.20 -5.77 1.51
C TYR A 156 17.67 -5.32 1.64
N ALA A 157 18.52 -6.12 2.30
CA ALA A 157 19.96 -5.90 2.29
C ALA A 157 20.54 -6.05 0.87
N ASP A 158 20.10 -7.08 0.14
CA ASP A 158 20.50 -7.28 -1.27
C ASP A 158 20.05 -6.09 -2.13
N CYS A 159 18.91 -5.45 -1.82
CA CYS A 159 18.51 -4.22 -2.51
C CYS A 159 19.56 -3.13 -2.34
N LEU A 160 20.15 -2.94 -1.16
CA LEU A 160 21.16 -1.87 -0.94
C LEU A 160 22.41 -2.07 -1.81
N ASP A 161 22.70 -3.31 -2.20
CA ASP A 161 23.85 -3.68 -3.03
C ASP A 161 23.57 -3.51 -4.54
N GLU A 162 22.33 -3.23 -4.95
CA GLU A 162 21.99 -2.99 -6.36
C GLU A 162 22.67 -1.71 -6.88
N ALA A 163 23.35 -1.82 -8.03
CA ALA A 163 24.14 -0.71 -8.58
C ALA A 163 23.26 0.45 -9.08
N GLU A 164 22.09 0.13 -9.65
CA GLU A 164 21.21 1.11 -10.28
C GLU A 164 20.19 1.65 -9.27
N ALA A 165 20.03 2.98 -9.22
CA ALA A 165 19.11 3.63 -8.29
C ALA A 165 17.65 3.24 -8.52
N GLU A 166 17.26 3.04 -9.78
CA GLU A 166 15.93 2.56 -10.15
C GLU A 166 15.67 1.15 -9.60
N ALA A 167 16.63 0.24 -9.77
CA ALA A 167 16.53 -1.12 -9.23
C ALA A 167 16.40 -1.11 -7.70
N ARG A 168 17.15 -0.25 -7.01
CA ARG A 168 17.05 -0.04 -5.55
C ARG A 168 15.67 0.45 -5.13
N PHE A 169 15.14 1.45 -5.83
CA PHE A 169 13.82 2.02 -5.56
C PHE A 169 12.69 0.99 -5.80
N ASP A 170 12.74 0.25 -6.90
CA ASP A 170 11.77 -0.81 -7.20
C ASP A 170 11.86 -1.96 -6.19
N CYS A 171 13.07 -2.28 -5.74
CA CYS A 171 13.30 -3.30 -4.71
C CYS A 171 12.72 -2.87 -3.34
N MET A 172 12.83 -1.60 -2.98
CA MET A 172 12.19 -1.03 -1.79
C MET A 172 10.67 -1.11 -1.87
N ARG A 173 10.10 -0.79 -3.03
CA ARG A 173 8.65 -0.90 -3.31
C ARG A 173 8.16 -2.32 -3.58
N ARG A 174 8.98 -3.35 -3.35
CA ARG A 174 8.59 -4.75 -3.61
C ARG A 174 7.46 -5.20 -2.68
N GLU A 175 6.57 -6.04 -3.20
CA GLU A 175 5.39 -6.55 -2.49
C GLU A 175 5.74 -7.30 -1.19
N LEU A 176 4.71 -7.45 -0.34
CA LEU A 176 4.79 -8.34 0.84
C LEU A 176 5.10 -9.78 0.40
N ALA A 177 5.87 -10.52 1.19
CA ALA A 177 6.15 -11.93 0.94
C ALA A 177 4.88 -12.78 0.95
N SER A 178 3.91 -12.38 1.79
CA SER A 178 2.58 -12.96 1.81
C SER A 178 1.57 -11.92 2.28
N VAL A 179 0.36 -12.00 1.72
CA VAL A 179 -0.80 -11.23 2.16
C VAL A 179 -1.71 -12.18 2.93
N SER A 180 -2.05 -11.81 4.16
CA SER A 180 -2.94 -12.58 5.01
C SER A 180 -4.37 -12.01 5.05
N GLN A 181 -4.53 -10.69 4.96
CA GLN A 181 -5.84 -10.03 4.95
C GLN A 181 -5.82 -8.63 4.32
N THR A 182 -7.02 -8.09 4.07
CA THR A 182 -7.23 -6.71 3.61
C THR A 182 -7.70 -5.83 4.78
N CYS A 183 -7.01 -4.73 5.04
CA CYS A 183 -7.34 -3.76 6.08
C CYS A 183 -8.38 -2.73 5.63
N ASN A 184 -8.24 -2.24 4.39
CA ASN A 184 -9.15 -1.27 3.80
C ASN A 184 -9.19 -1.51 2.29
N TYR A 185 -10.39 -1.55 1.71
CA TYR A 185 -10.53 -1.78 0.28
C TYR A 185 -10.12 -0.53 -0.51
N GLY A 186 -9.62 -0.76 -1.73
CA GLY A 186 -9.32 0.31 -2.66
C GLY A 186 -10.56 1.00 -3.20
N TRP A 187 -10.36 2.15 -3.86
CA TRP A 187 -11.40 2.90 -4.56
C TRP A 187 -10.85 3.57 -5.80
N LEU A 188 -11.75 3.95 -6.69
CA LEU A 188 -11.47 4.76 -7.87
C LEU A 188 -12.15 6.12 -7.68
N ASP A 189 -11.43 7.18 -7.97
CA ASP A 189 -11.93 8.55 -8.06
C ASP A 189 -11.63 9.09 -9.46
N GLU A 190 -12.67 9.28 -10.27
CA GLU A 190 -12.53 9.62 -11.69
C GLU A 190 -12.41 11.13 -11.97
N GLY A 191 -12.26 11.98 -10.95
CA GLY A 191 -11.99 13.42 -11.11
C GLY A 191 -12.99 14.15 -12.00
N VAL A 192 -14.10 14.62 -11.41
CA VAL A 192 -15.21 15.30 -12.14
C VAL A 192 -14.80 16.64 -12.76
#